data_AF-A0A3B0SFQ0-F1
#
_entry.id   AF-A0A3B0SFQ0-F1
#
_cell.length_a   1.000
_cell.length_b   1.000
_cell.length_c   1.000
_cell.angle_alpha   90.00
_cell.angle_beta   90.00
_cell.angle_gamma   90.00
#
_symmetry.space_group_name_H-M   'P 1'
#
loop_
_entity.id
_entity.type
_entity.pdbx_description
1 polymer ?
#
loop_
_entity_poly.entity_id
_entity_poly.type
_entity_poly.pdbx_seq_one_letter_code
_entity_poly.pdbx_strand_id
1 'polypeptide(L)'
;MLLAKREDEAAYVDDAYAQSLTPQRKIVEDDDAKFLALVKAEKLVLACDALCLFARWAPPAAVQHRRFDTWFFVAKTPAEQQAREDGNEATEALWTTPAAAAEACDSGTRKMIFPTSRNLELLNVSDSAEAAIGFAGERTIELVQPEIIERDGEKFVTIPDHLGYPVTEEALETAFRS
;
A
#
# COMPACT_ATOMS: atom_id res chain seq x y z
N MET A 1 -2.00 11.44 6.17
CA MET A 1 -2.38 10.49 7.24
C MET A 1 -1.22 10.33 8.22
N LEU A 2 -1.49 10.29 9.53
CA LEU A 2 -0.54 9.97 10.60
C LEU A 2 -1.18 8.96 11.56
N LEU A 3 -0.59 7.77 11.63
CA LEU A 3 -1.07 6.67 12.48
C LEU A 3 -0.27 6.66 13.79
N ALA A 4 -0.65 7.56 14.70
CA ALA A 4 -0.01 7.71 16.00
C ALA A 4 -1.02 8.10 17.07
N LYS A 5 -0.69 7.78 18.32
CA LYS A 5 -1.40 8.19 19.53
C LYS A 5 -0.48 9.08 20.36
N ARG A 6 -1.03 9.89 21.26
CA ARG A 6 -0.21 10.53 22.30
C ARG A 6 0.04 9.51 23.42
N GLU A 7 1.19 9.60 24.11
CA GLU A 7 1.61 8.60 25.12
C GLU A 7 0.52 8.25 26.17
N ASP A 8 -0.34 9.21 26.52
CA ASP A 8 -1.40 9.06 27.53
C ASP A 8 -2.82 8.96 26.94
N GLU A 9 -2.95 8.84 25.62
CA GLU A 9 -4.24 8.84 24.92
C GLU A 9 -4.47 7.54 24.13
N ALA A 10 -5.67 6.97 24.26
CA ALA A 10 -6.04 5.78 23.50
C ALA A 10 -6.42 6.09 22.05
N ALA A 11 -6.89 7.31 21.79
CA ALA A 11 -7.32 7.75 20.47
C ALA A 11 -6.14 8.13 19.57
N TYR A 12 -6.32 7.95 18.27
CA TYR A 12 -5.38 8.48 17.28
C TYR A 12 -5.43 10.00 17.26
N VAL A 13 -4.31 10.61 16.89
CA VAL A 13 -4.27 12.04 16.58
C VAL A 13 -5.20 12.37 15.42
N ASP A 14 -5.92 13.49 15.53
CA ASP A 14 -6.84 13.95 14.50
C ASP A 14 -6.12 14.61 13.31
N ASP A 15 -6.89 14.96 12.28
CA ASP A 15 -6.37 15.60 11.07
C ASP A 15 -5.74 16.97 11.37
N ALA A 16 -6.30 17.74 12.32
CA ALA A 16 -5.79 19.07 12.66
C ALA A 16 -4.40 19.00 13.31
N TYR A 17 -4.21 18.07 14.26
CA TYR A 17 -2.91 17.83 14.86
C TYR A 17 -1.90 17.29 13.83
N ALA A 18 -2.30 16.32 13.00
CA ALA A 18 -1.44 15.80 11.94
C ALA A 18 -1.02 16.92 10.96
N GLN A 19 -1.92 17.86 10.65
CA GLN A 19 -1.62 19.02 9.82
C GLN A 19 -0.62 19.98 10.49
N SER A 20 -0.69 20.16 11.81
CA SER A 20 0.23 21.04 12.53
C SER A 20 1.70 20.62 12.39
N LEU A 21 1.94 19.33 12.12
CA LEU A 21 3.27 18.74 11.90
C LEU A 21 3.76 18.84 10.45
N THR A 22 2.94 19.33 9.51
CA THR A 22 3.31 19.47 8.08
C THR A 22 4.64 20.21 7.86
N PRO A 23 4.97 21.30 8.58
CA PRO A 23 6.26 21.98 8.42
C PRO A 23 7.49 21.09 8.71
N GLN A 24 7.32 20.00 9.46
CA GLN A 24 8.39 19.06 9.78
C GLN A 24 8.63 18.03 8.67
N ARG A 25 7.72 17.87 7.71
CA ARG A 25 7.82 16.87 6.64
C ARG A 25 9.11 16.99 5.85
N LYS A 26 9.40 18.20 5.35
CA LYS A 26 10.61 18.45 4.56
C LYS A 26 11.89 18.12 5.33
N ILE A 27 11.91 18.42 6.63
CA ILE A 27 13.05 18.14 7.50
C ILE A 27 13.27 16.63 7.63
N VAL A 28 12.20 15.85 7.79
CA VAL A 28 12.26 14.38 7.86
C VAL A 28 12.60 13.75 6.51
N GLU A 29 12.09 14.29 5.41
CA GLU A 29 12.42 13.86 4.05
C GLU A 29 13.91 14.07 3.72
N ASP A 30 14.52 15.15 4.22
CA ASP A 30 15.94 15.45 4.02
C ASP A 30 16.87 14.66 4.95
N ASP A 31 16.40 14.28 6.15
CA ASP A 31 17.15 13.52 7.15
C ASP A 31 16.20 12.62 7.97
N ASP A 32 16.17 11.33 7.62
CA ASP A 32 15.31 10.33 8.24
C ASP A 32 15.59 10.12 9.73
N ALA A 33 16.81 10.42 10.21
CA ALA A 33 17.17 10.38 11.62
C ALA A 33 16.36 11.39 12.46
N LYS A 34 15.76 12.41 11.82
CA LYS A 34 14.88 13.39 12.48
C LYS A 34 13.50 12.84 12.78
N PHE A 35 13.06 11.77 12.12
CA PHE A 35 11.72 11.22 12.33
C PHE A 35 11.51 10.77 13.77
N LEU A 36 12.42 9.95 14.31
CA LEU A 36 12.32 9.49 15.70
C LEU A 36 12.51 10.61 16.71
N ALA A 37 13.29 11.65 16.37
CA ALA A 37 13.42 12.83 17.21
C ALA A 37 12.12 13.61 17.29
N LEU A 38 11.43 13.80 16.16
CA LEU A 38 10.12 14.44 16.09
C LEU A 38 9.08 13.66 16.90
N VAL A 39 8.98 12.35 16.70
CA VAL A 39 8.04 11.48 17.43
C VAL A 39 8.21 11.63 18.95
N LYS A 40 9.46 11.65 19.44
CA LYS A 40 9.77 11.86 20.87
C LYS A 40 9.42 13.26 21.36
N ALA A 41 9.75 14.29 20.58
CA ALA A 41 9.47 15.68 20.94
C ALA A 41 7.96 15.94 21.07
N GLU A 42 7.17 15.34 20.18
CA GLU A 42 5.72 15.42 20.15
C GLU A 42 5.03 14.43 21.12
N LYS A 43 5.80 13.60 21.84
CA LYS A 43 5.29 12.55 22.74
C LYS A 43 4.29 11.63 22.06
N LEU A 44 4.63 11.23 20.84
CA LEU A 44 3.82 10.34 20.01
C LEU A 44 4.29 8.90 20.16
N VAL A 45 3.32 8.00 20.15
CA VAL A 45 3.52 6.56 20.01
C VAL A 45 3.01 6.16 18.64
N LEU A 46 3.91 5.65 17.80
CA LEU A 46 3.55 5.11 16.49
C LEU A 46 2.68 3.86 16.70
N ALA A 47 1.51 3.83 16.06
CA ALA A 47 0.58 2.72 16.19
C ALA A 47 0.94 1.59 15.20
N CYS A 48 2.14 1.04 15.37
CA CYS A 48 2.61 -0.11 14.60
C CYS A 48 1.77 -1.38 14.88
N ASP A 49 1.10 -1.43 16.04
CA ASP A 49 0.15 -2.46 16.44
C ASP A 49 -1.13 -2.46 15.57
N ALA A 50 -1.43 -1.34 14.91
CA ALA A 50 -2.57 -1.22 13.99
C ALA A 50 -2.24 -1.62 12.55
N LEU A 51 -0.97 -1.89 12.23
CA LEU A 51 -0.55 -2.37 10.92
C LEU A 51 -0.69 -3.90 10.84
N CYS A 52 -1.53 -4.36 9.93
CA CYS A 52 -1.66 -5.78 9.62
C CYS A 52 -0.87 -6.11 8.37
N LEU A 53 -0.03 -7.14 8.43
CA LEU A 53 0.74 -7.56 7.27
C LEU A 53 -0.20 -8.12 6.21
N PHE A 54 -0.11 -7.60 4.98
CA PHE A 54 -1.06 -7.89 3.91
C PHE A 54 -0.44 -8.66 2.75
N ALA A 55 0.80 -8.39 2.35
CA ALA A 55 1.48 -9.17 1.32
C ALA A 55 2.99 -8.92 1.37
N ARG A 56 3.76 -9.80 0.74
CA ARG A 56 5.18 -9.57 0.46
C ARG A 56 5.45 -9.87 -1.00
N TRP A 57 6.02 -8.92 -1.72
CA TRP A 57 6.30 -9.03 -3.14
C TRP A 57 7.77 -8.79 -3.40
N ALA A 58 8.37 -9.58 -4.30
CA ALA A 58 9.68 -9.25 -4.85
C ALA A 58 9.72 -9.57 -6.34
N PRO A 59 10.41 -8.75 -7.17
CA PRO A 59 10.64 -9.08 -8.56
C PRO A 59 11.41 -10.41 -8.69
N PRO A 60 11.14 -11.21 -9.75
CA PRO A 60 11.87 -12.45 -9.99
C PRO A 60 13.38 -12.23 -10.08
N ALA A 61 14.14 -13.27 -9.74
CA ALA A 61 15.60 -13.19 -9.64
C ALA A 61 16.30 -12.77 -10.95
N ALA A 62 15.67 -13.03 -12.10
CA ALA A 62 16.17 -12.69 -13.42
C ALA A 62 16.12 -11.18 -13.74
N VAL A 63 15.39 -10.37 -12.95
CA VAL A 63 15.33 -8.92 -13.14
C VAL A 63 16.68 -8.29 -12.77
N GLN A 64 17.35 -7.71 -13.77
CA GLN A 64 18.72 -7.18 -13.62
C GLN A 64 18.80 -5.73 -13.13
N HIS A 65 17.67 -5.01 -13.08
CA HIS A 65 17.61 -3.68 -12.48
C HIS A 65 17.36 -3.75 -10.98
N ARG A 66 17.20 -2.60 -10.33
CA ARG A 66 16.92 -2.52 -8.88
C ARG A 66 15.71 -3.39 -8.52
N ARG A 67 15.89 -4.27 -7.53
CA ARG A 67 14.87 -5.16 -6.99
C ARG A 67 14.52 -4.69 -5.58
N PHE A 68 13.23 -4.61 -5.29
CA PHE A 68 12.73 -4.28 -3.96
C PHE A 68 11.97 -5.48 -3.41
N ASP A 69 12.26 -5.83 -2.17
CA ASP A 69 11.48 -6.78 -1.38
C ASP A 69 10.45 -5.97 -0.58
N THR A 70 9.24 -5.88 -1.12
CA THR A 70 8.21 -4.94 -0.71
C THR A 70 7.20 -5.64 0.18
N TRP A 71 7.08 -5.15 1.42
CA TRP A 71 6.08 -5.60 2.39
C TRP A 71 4.90 -4.63 2.35
N PHE A 72 3.70 -5.16 2.11
CA PHE A 72 2.44 -4.41 2.08
C PHE A 72 1.72 -4.58 3.41
N PHE A 73 1.17 -3.49 3.92
CA PHE A 73 0.39 -3.47 5.15
C PHE A 73 -0.98 -2.87 4.88
N VAL A 74 -1.98 -3.30 5.65
CA VAL A 74 -3.31 -2.69 5.71
C VAL A 74 -3.56 -2.17 7.11
N ALA A 75 -4.23 -1.03 7.22
CA ALA A 75 -4.65 -0.44 8.47
C ALA A 75 -5.92 0.39 8.27
N LYS A 76 -6.72 0.50 9.33
CA LYS A 76 -7.88 1.40 9.34
C LYS A 76 -7.39 2.83 9.54
N THR A 77 -7.77 3.72 8.63
CA THR A 77 -7.47 5.15 8.80
C THR A 77 -8.13 5.69 10.07
N PRO A 78 -7.46 6.56 10.85
CA PRO A 78 -8.13 7.35 11.87
C PRO A 78 -9.29 8.15 11.27
N ALA A 79 -10.34 8.34 12.07
CA ALA A 79 -11.51 9.12 11.65
C ALA A 79 -11.10 10.54 11.23
N GLU A 80 -11.81 11.11 10.26
CA GLU A 80 -11.62 12.48 9.76
C GLU A 80 -10.29 12.82 9.08
N GLN A 81 -9.33 11.88 8.98
CA GLN A 81 -8.09 12.13 8.25
C GLN A 81 -8.32 12.12 6.74
N GLN A 82 -7.92 13.21 6.09
CA GLN A 82 -8.10 13.40 4.65
C GLN A 82 -6.89 12.87 3.88
N ALA A 83 -7.14 12.31 2.69
CA ALA A 83 -6.09 12.04 1.72
C ALA A 83 -5.56 13.38 1.21
N ARG A 84 -4.24 13.59 1.31
CA ARG A 84 -3.57 14.82 0.91
C ARG A 84 -2.23 14.49 0.29
N GLU A 85 -1.92 15.16 -0.79
CA GLU A 85 -0.60 15.12 -1.42
C GLU A 85 0.39 16.05 -0.71
N ASP A 86 1.67 15.83 -0.94
CA ASP A 86 2.75 16.71 -0.48
C ASP A 86 3.06 17.85 -1.48
N GLY A 87 2.45 17.81 -2.66
CA GLY A 87 2.65 18.78 -3.74
C GLY A 87 4.00 18.64 -4.47
N ASN A 88 4.73 17.54 -4.26
CA ASN A 88 6.04 17.29 -4.86
C ASN A 88 6.07 15.97 -5.62
N GLU A 89 6.05 14.83 -4.92
CA GLU A 89 6.16 13.50 -5.55
C GLU A 89 4.78 12.95 -5.92
N ALA A 90 3.78 13.20 -5.09
CA ALA A 90 2.39 12.89 -5.38
C ALA A 90 1.68 14.15 -5.90
N THR A 91 1.04 14.05 -7.07
CA THR A 91 0.24 15.14 -7.67
C THR A 91 -1.25 14.96 -7.48
N GLU A 92 -1.66 13.84 -6.85
CA GLU A 92 -3.04 13.60 -6.43
C GLU A 92 -3.06 12.60 -5.27
N ALA A 93 -3.92 12.84 -4.29
CA ALA A 93 -4.26 11.87 -3.25
C ALA A 93 -5.77 11.86 -3.02
N LEU A 94 -6.38 10.68 -3.05
CA LEU A 94 -7.83 10.53 -2.92
C LEU A 94 -8.19 9.26 -2.15
N TRP A 95 -9.33 9.29 -1.47
CA TRP A 95 -9.97 8.10 -0.91
C TRP A 95 -10.91 7.50 -1.96
N THR A 96 -10.74 6.22 -2.28
CA THR A 96 -11.58 5.48 -3.23
C THR A 96 -11.76 4.04 -2.78
N THR A 97 -12.76 3.36 -3.33
CA THR A 97 -12.93 1.92 -3.14
C THR A 97 -11.92 1.15 -4.01
N PRO A 98 -11.52 -0.07 -3.60
CA PRO A 98 -10.66 -0.90 -4.44
C PRO A 98 -11.27 -1.18 -5.82
N ALA A 99 -12.58 -1.46 -5.88
CA ALA A 99 -13.31 -1.64 -7.13
C ALA A 99 -13.21 -0.43 -8.08
N ALA A 100 -13.44 0.79 -7.58
CA ALA A 100 -13.35 1.98 -8.42
C ALA A 100 -11.90 2.28 -8.86
N ALA A 101 -10.91 1.96 -8.04
CA ALA A 101 -9.50 2.05 -8.43
C ALA A 101 -9.12 1.02 -9.52
N ALA A 102 -9.65 -0.20 -9.45
CA ALA A 102 -9.47 -1.22 -10.48
C ALA A 102 -10.13 -0.79 -11.80
N GLU A 103 -11.38 -0.30 -11.77
CA GLU A 103 -12.08 0.21 -12.95
C GLU A 103 -11.35 1.41 -13.59
N ALA A 104 -10.80 2.31 -12.78
CA ALA A 104 -9.96 3.40 -13.27
C ALA A 104 -8.69 2.89 -13.97
N CYS A 105 -8.14 1.76 -13.53
CA CYS A 105 -7.01 1.11 -14.18
C CYS A 105 -7.40 0.42 -15.49
N ASP A 106 -8.53 -0.26 -15.53
CA ASP A 106 -9.03 -0.97 -16.71
C ASP A 106 -9.50 -0.03 -17.82
N SER A 107 -10.06 1.12 -17.45
CA SER A 107 -10.41 2.18 -18.40
C SER A 107 -9.19 2.99 -18.90
N GLY A 108 -7.99 2.76 -18.35
CA GLY A 108 -6.81 3.56 -18.65
C GLY A 108 -6.81 4.97 -18.05
N THR A 109 -7.81 5.29 -17.20
CA THR A 109 -7.91 6.57 -16.50
C THR A 109 -6.77 6.77 -15.51
N ARG A 110 -6.31 5.68 -14.86
CA ARG A 110 -5.18 5.67 -13.92
C ARG A 110 -4.23 4.53 -14.24
N LYS A 111 -2.94 4.79 -14.12
CA LYS A 111 -1.89 3.78 -14.30
C LYS A 111 -1.59 3.09 -12.98
N MET A 112 -1.30 1.80 -13.04
CA MET A 112 -1.05 1.00 -11.86
C MET A 112 -0.07 -0.11 -12.19
N ILE A 113 0.96 -0.25 -11.36
CA ILE A 113 1.87 -1.37 -11.49
C ILE A 113 1.17 -2.66 -11.03
N PHE A 114 1.55 -3.78 -11.65
CA PHE A 114 0.95 -5.09 -11.42
C PHE A 114 0.80 -5.50 -9.93
N PRO A 115 1.80 -5.33 -9.05
CA PRO A 115 1.61 -5.64 -7.62
C PRO A 115 0.49 -4.82 -6.96
N THR A 116 0.32 -3.56 -7.35
CA THR A 116 -0.73 -2.69 -6.80
C THR A 116 -2.11 -3.15 -7.28
N SER A 117 -2.28 -3.51 -8.55
CA SER A 117 -3.58 -3.99 -9.06
C SER A 117 -3.99 -5.30 -8.41
N ARG A 118 -3.08 -6.27 -8.30
CA ARG A 118 -3.32 -7.56 -7.62
C ARG A 118 -3.67 -7.37 -6.14
N ASN A 119 -2.97 -6.47 -5.44
CA ASN A 119 -3.28 -6.19 -4.03
C ASN A 119 -4.63 -5.48 -3.85
N LEU A 120 -5.05 -4.62 -4.79
CA LEU A 120 -6.38 -4.00 -4.74
C LEU A 120 -7.50 -5.02 -5.01
N GLU A 121 -7.33 -5.93 -5.96
CA GLU A 121 -8.28 -7.02 -6.20
C GLU A 121 -8.40 -7.92 -4.96
N LEU A 122 -7.26 -8.27 -4.35
CA LEU A 122 -7.24 -9.03 -3.11
C LEU A 122 -7.89 -8.27 -1.96
N LEU A 123 -7.70 -6.94 -1.86
CA LEU A 123 -8.36 -6.12 -0.85
C LEU A 123 -9.88 -6.05 -1.08
N ASN A 124 -10.31 -6.07 -2.35
CA ASN A 124 -11.71 -6.00 -2.75
C ASN A 124 -12.53 -7.27 -2.42
N VAL A 125 -11.90 -8.33 -1.92
CA VAL A 125 -12.63 -9.53 -1.43
C VAL A 125 -13.34 -9.27 -0.10
N SER A 126 -13.00 -8.18 0.59
CA SER A 126 -13.55 -7.78 1.88
C SER A 126 -14.48 -6.57 1.74
N ASP A 127 -15.69 -6.68 2.28
CA ASP A 127 -16.73 -5.65 2.15
C ASP A 127 -16.59 -4.48 3.15
N SER A 128 -15.62 -4.54 4.06
CA SER A 128 -15.36 -3.48 5.04
C SER A 128 -13.89 -3.44 5.47
N ALA A 129 -13.48 -2.33 6.09
CA ALA A 129 -12.15 -2.19 6.66
C ALA A 129 -11.89 -3.23 7.77
N GLU A 130 -12.91 -3.52 8.60
CA GLU A 130 -12.84 -4.54 9.64
C GLU A 130 -12.66 -5.93 9.04
N ALA A 131 -13.41 -6.26 7.98
CA ALA A 131 -13.28 -7.54 7.28
C ALA A 131 -11.89 -7.66 6.62
N ALA A 132 -11.38 -6.60 6.00
CA ALA A 132 -10.06 -6.59 5.38
C ALA A 132 -8.93 -6.80 6.41
N ILE A 133 -9.04 -6.19 7.58
CA ILE A 133 -8.09 -6.37 8.69
C ILE A 133 -8.16 -7.79 9.24
N GLY A 134 -9.37 -8.31 9.47
CA GLY A 134 -9.56 -9.70 9.92
C GLY A 134 -8.97 -10.70 8.92
N PHE A 135 -9.29 -10.52 7.64
CA PHE A 135 -8.74 -11.31 6.54
C PHE A 135 -7.20 -11.26 6.53
N ALA A 136 -6.59 -10.07 6.63
CA ALA A 136 -5.15 -9.93 6.67
C ALA A 136 -4.51 -10.68 7.86
N GLY A 137 -5.15 -10.62 9.03
CA GLY A 137 -4.67 -11.28 10.26
C GLY A 137 -4.69 -12.81 10.20
N GLU A 138 -5.54 -13.41 9.35
CA GLU A 138 -5.64 -14.86 9.17
C GLU A 138 -4.71 -15.39 8.08
N ARG A 139 -4.10 -14.52 7.26
CA ARG A 139 -3.27 -14.94 6.13
C ARG A 139 -1.90 -15.41 6.58
N THR A 140 -1.47 -16.53 5.99
CA THR A 140 -0.06 -16.90 5.95
C THR A 140 0.62 -16.11 4.82
N ILE A 141 1.62 -15.31 5.17
CA ILE A 141 2.27 -14.42 4.21
C ILE A 141 3.49 -15.12 3.58
N GLU A 142 3.31 -15.53 2.33
CA GLU A 142 4.37 -16.04 1.46
C GLU A 142 4.83 -14.96 0.48
N LEU A 143 6.04 -15.14 -0.07
CA LEU A 143 6.57 -14.24 -1.08
C LEU A 143 5.80 -14.43 -2.40
N VAL A 144 5.15 -13.38 -2.86
CA VAL A 144 4.64 -13.29 -4.23
C VAL A 144 5.80 -12.92 -5.15
N GLN A 145 6.22 -13.88 -5.97
CA GLN A 145 7.24 -13.67 -7.00
C GLN A 145 6.61 -13.89 -8.38
N PRO A 146 6.40 -12.82 -9.17
CA PRO A 146 5.83 -12.97 -10.49
C PRO A 146 6.76 -13.71 -11.46
N GLU A 147 6.18 -14.41 -12.43
CA GLU A 147 6.91 -15.05 -13.53
C GLU A 147 6.34 -14.63 -14.88
N ILE A 148 7.22 -14.49 -15.88
CA ILE A 148 6.79 -14.28 -17.27
C ILE A 148 6.80 -15.62 -17.98
N ILE A 149 5.65 -16.04 -18.49
CA ILE A 149 5.50 -17.27 -19.27
C ILE A 149 5.04 -16.94 -20.68
N GLU A 150 5.28 -17.84 -21.63
CA GLU A 150 4.81 -17.72 -23.01
C GLU A 150 3.82 -18.84 -23.32
N ARG A 151 2.65 -18.50 -23.86
CA ARG A 151 1.62 -19.44 -24.32
C ARG A 151 1.15 -18.98 -25.70
N ASP A 152 1.22 -19.87 -26.69
CA ASP A 152 0.80 -19.60 -28.08
C ASP A 152 1.39 -18.32 -28.71
N GLY A 153 2.62 -17.97 -28.32
CA GLY A 153 3.34 -16.77 -28.79
C GLY A 153 2.98 -15.48 -28.04
N GLU A 154 2.09 -15.54 -27.05
CA GLU A 154 1.73 -14.43 -26.18
C GLU A 154 2.40 -14.58 -24.81
N LYS A 155 2.86 -13.47 -24.23
CA LYS A 155 3.52 -13.45 -22.92
C LYS A 155 2.54 -13.03 -21.84
N PHE A 156 2.60 -13.70 -20.69
CA PHE A 156 1.78 -13.41 -19.52
C PHE A 156 2.68 -13.18 -18.30
N VAL A 157 2.30 -12.26 -17.44
CA VAL A 157 2.80 -12.16 -16.06
C VAL A 157 1.88 -13.02 -15.19
N THR A 158 2.46 -13.90 -14.38
CA THR A 158 1.73 -14.83 -13.51
C THR A 158 2.22 -14.75 -12.08
N ILE A 159 1.36 -15.10 -11.13
CA ILE A 159 1.68 -15.28 -9.71
C ILE A 159 1.15 -16.63 -9.21
N PRO A 160 1.68 -17.17 -8.08
CA PRO A 160 1.20 -18.43 -7.54
C PRO A 160 -0.30 -18.37 -7.18
N ASP A 161 -1.04 -19.39 -7.61
CA ASP A 161 -2.50 -19.47 -7.48
C ASP A 161 -2.98 -19.74 -6.04
N HIS A 162 -2.15 -20.43 -5.25
CA HIS A 162 -2.46 -20.80 -3.86
C HIS A 162 -2.48 -19.62 -2.88
N LEU A 163 -2.07 -18.42 -3.31
CA LEU A 163 -1.95 -17.24 -2.44
C LEU A 163 -3.26 -16.44 -2.26
N GLY A 164 -4.35 -16.91 -2.88
CA GLY A 164 -5.70 -16.40 -2.70
C GLY A 164 -6.03 -15.13 -3.50
N TYR A 165 -5.21 -14.77 -4.49
CA TYR A 165 -5.50 -13.64 -5.38
C TYR A 165 -6.64 -14.01 -6.35
N PRO A 166 -7.64 -13.12 -6.54
CA PRO A 166 -8.72 -13.37 -7.50
C PRO A 166 -8.23 -13.47 -8.95
N VAL A 167 -7.16 -12.74 -9.28
CA VAL A 167 -6.55 -12.75 -10.62
C VAL A 167 -5.07 -13.07 -10.48
N THR A 168 -4.66 -14.18 -11.10
CA THR A 168 -3.30 -14.73 -10.96
C THR A 168 -2.45 -14.56 -12.21
N GLU A 169 -3.05 -14.13 -13.32
CA GLU A 169 -2.35 -13.90 -14.57
C GLU A 169 -2.92 -12.73 -15.36
N GLU A 170 -2.07 -12.09 -16.14
CA GLU A 170 -2.42 -10.99 -17.04
C GLU A 170 -1.46 -10.98 -18.23
N ALA A 171 -1.95 -10.60 -19.41
CA ALA A 171 -1.08 -10.42 -20.58
C ALA A 171 0.01 -9.39 -20.29
N LEU A 172 1.24 -9.65 -20.74
CA LEU A 172 2.40 -8.80 -20.49
C LEU A 172 2.20 -7.37 -21.01
N GLU A 173 1.48 -7.24 -22.13
CA GLU A 173 1.10 -5.95 -22.74
C GLU A 173 0.27 -5.09 -21.78
N THR A 174 -0.64 -5.70 -21.02
CA THR A 174 -1.54 -4.98 -20.11
C THR A 174 -1.04 -4.97 -18.67
N ALA A 175 -0.14 -5.88 -18.26
CA ALA A 175 0.39 -5.92 -16.90
C ALA A 175 1.32 -4.74 -16.56
N PHE A 176 1.93 -4.11 -17.57
CA PHE A 176 2.85 -2.98 -17.40
C PHE A 176 2.29 -1.68 -18.00
N ARG A 177 1.00 -1.38 -17.77
CA ARG A 177 0.34 -0.11 -18.12
C ARG A 177 1.10 1.08 -17.51
N SER A 178 2.12 1.57 -18.21
CA SER A 178 3.01 2.68 -17.83
C SER A 178 2.63 4.00 -18.45
#